data_AF-A0A9W9NJS1-F1
#
_entry.id   AF-A0A9W9NJS1-F1
#
_cell.length_a   1.000
_cell.length_b   1.000
_cell.length_c   1.000
_cell.angle_alpha   90.00
_cell.angle_beta   90.00
_cell.angle_gamma   90.00
#
_symmetry.space_group_name_H-M   'P 1'
#
loop_
_entity.id
_entity.type
_entity.pdbx_description
1 polymer ?
#
loop_
_entity_poly.entity_id
_entity_poly.type
_entity_poly.pdbx_seq_one_letter_code
_entity_poly.pdbx_strand_id
1 'polypeptide(L)'
;MAERQTTGASFHLFPRLPAEIRLIIWEYCLPNRVAEVDDVFFILDGRENRQGCYAQSTTARNAQPPVLASVNAEARSITFQQGFKFHQQEPHTCLKSVWVQPRRDIMHLNWTSSYFRLLPHPVPWEKTVEHFLRRAEALKTQGSILADVIYPFYLRLRADGLDGTEVAPMPGLDDDYFRLGNFEVRGIVRHLRLRWNDIRTANGMVRWGIPLKARDPSEKISIHVVMAAVSLHITKEVARESGMFGLLGDAPVQMIKVGDTDRLSRFETLYRQNTSGCDTEVQYLFDTFASARFQRDVQDWKTEAESVILLHLWSFEREMKHELLGEDPGSAWIPNLTEEMEFGIEIDAVPPVPDEDHPWVKHARKSIPDLQPHITVRCCFNGCFNITWLPDGPPTGRP
;
A
#
# COMPACT_ATOMS: atom_id res chain seq x y z
N MET A 1 -36.32 -18.95 -20.47
CA MET A 1 -35.37 -17.92 -20.96
C MET A 1 -36.18 -16.69 -21.30
N ALA A 2 -36.15 -15.66 -20.44
CA ALA A 2 -36.76 -14.37 -20.75
C ALA A 2 -35.62 -13.43 -21.14
N GLU A 3 -35.56 -13.09 -22.44
CA GLU A 3 -34.71 -12.02 -22.94
C GLU A 3 -35.13 -10.70 -22.29
N ARG A 4 -34.27 -10.15 -21.43
CA ARG A 4 -34.37 -8.74 -21.04
C ARG A 4 -33.99 -7.91 -22.26
N GLN A 5 -35.00 -7.38 -22.97
CA GLN A 5 -34.82 -6.29 -23.90
C GLN A 5 -34.37 -5.04 -23.12
N THR A 6 -33.07 -4.75 -23.14
CA THR A 6 -32.55 -3.45 -22.74
C THR A 6 -32.86 -2.45 -23.85
N THR A 7 -34.00 -1.78 -23.75
CA THR A 7 -34.25 -0.56 -24.53
C THR A 7 -33.21 0.48 -24.12
N GLY A 8 -32.13 0.60 -24.88
CA GLY A 8 -31.10 1.62 -24.69
C GLY A 8 -31.70 3.00 -24.90
N ALA A 9 -32.23 3.61 -23.84
CA ALA A 9 -32.68 4.99 -23.87
C ALA A 9 -31.47 5.88 -24.17
N SER A 10 -31.35 6.32 -25.42
CA SER A 10 -30.34 7.30 -25.81
C SER A 10 -30.61 8.62 -25.08
N PHE A 11 -29.69 9.02 -24.19
CA PHE A 11 -29.76 10.28 -23.48
C PHE A 11 -29.38 11.45 -24.41
N HIS A 12 -30.36 11.88 -25.20
CA HIS A 12 -30.21 12.89 -26.25
C HIS A 12 -30.10 14.34 -25.72
N LEU A 13 -30.23 14.56 -24.40
CA LEU A 13 -30.13 15.88 -23.80
C LEU A 13 -28.67 16.33 -23.59
N PHE A 14 -27.74 15.38 -23.39
CA PHE A 14 -26.34 15.73 -23.14
C PHE A 14 -25.73 16.58 -24.26
N PRO A 15 -25.89 16.24 -25.57
CA PRO A 15 -25.34 17.07 -26.65
C PRO A 15 -25.97 18.46 -26.77
N ARG A 16 -27.12 18.71 -26.12
CA ARG A 16 -27.81 20.01 -26.14
C ARG A 16 -27.34 20.96 -25.04
N LEU A 17 -26.52 20.48 -24.09
CA LEU A 17 -25.94 21.32 -23.05
C LEU A 17 -24.88 22.25 -23.66
N PRO A 18 -24.70 23.47 -23.12
CA PRO A 18 -23.57 24.33 -23.46
C PRO A 18 -22.24 23.58 -23.31
N ALA A 19 -21.26 23.92 -24.15
CA ALA A 19 -19.98 23.20 -24.19
C ALA A 19 -19.28 23.22 -22.82
N GLU A 20 -19.33 24.35 -22.12
CA GLU A 20 -18.76 24.55 -20.80
C GLU A 20 -19.32 23.55 -19.79
N ILE A 21 -20.64 23.33 -19.81
CA ILE A 21 -21.31 22.38 -18.91
C ILE A 21 -20.91 20.94 -19.25
N ARG A 22 -20.79 20.59 -20.53
CA ARG A 22 -20.37 19.25 -20.96
C ARG A 22 -18.93 18.95 -20.53
N LEU A 23 -18.03 19.91 -20.67
CA LEU A 23 -16.63 19.79 -20.22
C LEU A 23 -16.54 19.61 -18.69
N ILE A 24 -17.32 20.39 -17.93
CA ILE A 24 -17.42 20.23 -16.48
C ILE A 24 -17.92 18.82 -16.13
N ILE A 25 -19.00 18.34 -16.76
CA ILE A 25 -19.50 16.99 -16.52
C ILE A 25 -18.40 15.95 -16.77
N TRP A 26 -17.65 16.05 -17.86
CA TRP A 26 -16.54 15.14 -18.13
C TRP A 26 -15.44 15.20 -17.06
N GLU A 27 -15.11 16.39 -16.57
CA GLU A 27 -14.15 16.55 -15.48
C GLU A 27 -14.64 15.91 -14.17
N TYR A 28 -15.93 16.02 -13.85
CA TYR A 28 -16.54 15.34 -12.70
C TYR A 28 -16.64 13.83 -12.87
N CYS A 29 -16.71 13.33 -14.10
CA CYS A 29 -16.72 11.90 -14.40
C CYS A 29 -15.34 11.23 -14.29
N LEU A 30 -14.24 11.99 -14.18
CA LEU A 30 -12.91 11.41 -14.00
C LEU A 30 -12.82 10.67 -12.66
N PRO A 31 -12.35 9.41 -12.64
CA PRO A 31 -12.24 8.65 -11.41
C PRO A 31 -11.14 9.19 -10.49
N ASN A 32 -11.27 8.93 -9.19
CA ASN A 32 -10.16 9.00 -8.24
C ASN A 32 -9.55 7.61 -8.15
N ARG A 33 -8.28 7.46 -8.53
CA ARG A 33 -7.64 6.14 -8.64
C ARG A 33 -6.48 6.00 -7.67
N VAL A 34 -6.22 4.75 -7.33
CA VAL A 34 -4.95 4.35 -6.75
C VAL A 34 -4.03 3.95 -7.90
N ALA A 35 -3.07 4.78 -8.27
CA ALA A 35 -2.11 4.50 -9.34
C ALA A 35 -0.97 3.63 -8.79
N GLU A 36 -1.10 2.32 -8.91
CA GLU A 36 -0.09 1.35 -8.47
C GLU A 36 1.13 1.42 -9.39
N VAL A 37 2.31 1.65 -8.81
CA VAL A 37 3.56 1.75 -9.58
C VAL A 37 4.24 0.40 -9.78
N ASP A 38 3.76 -0.64 -9.14
CA ASP A 38 4.33 -1.97 -9.13
C ASP A 38 3.22 -3.02 -8.89
N ASP A 39 3.58 -4.29 -8.99
CA ASP A 39 2.65 -5.40 -8.83
C ASP A 39 2.74 -5.97 -7.43
N VAL A 40 1.60 -6.51 -7.02
CA VAL A 40 1.43 -7.06 -5.68
C VAL A 40 1.83 -8.51 -5.75
N PHE A 41 3.06 -8.78 -5.33
CA PHE A 41 3.60 -10.13 -5.24
C PHE A 41 2.87 -10.96 -4.18
N PHE A 42 2.40 -10.32 -3.10
CA PHE A 42 1.59 -10.93 -2.05
C PHE A 42 0.44 -10.00 -1.73
N ILE A 43 -0.79 -10.47 -1.87
CA ILE A 43 -1.94 -9.76 -1.33
C ILE A 43 -1.67 -9.61 0.18
N LEU A 44 -1.94 -8.42 0.72
CA LEU A 44 -1.42 -7.95 2.00
C LEU A 44 -2.19 -8.53 3.21
N ASP A 45 -2.48 -9.83 3.21
CA ASP A 45 -3.05 -10.58 4.35
C ASP A 45 -1.95 -11.20 5.26
N GLY A 46 -0.68 -11.05 4.88
CA GLY A 46 0.48 -11.47 5.65
C GLY A 46 1.10 -12.75 5.12
N ARG A 47 2.15 -12.61 4.31
CA ARG A 47 3.03 -13.67 3.75
C ARG A 47 2.38 -14.85 3.01
N GLU A 48 1.07 -15.06 3.08
CA GLU A 48 0.35 -16.19 2.47
C GLU A 48 -0.68 -15.66 1.48
N ASN A 49 -0.53 -15.86 0.15
CA ASN A 49 -1.58 -15.45 -0.80
C ASN A 49 -2.83 -16.35 -0.68
N ARG A 50 -3.70 -16.10 0.30
CA ARG A 50 -4.84 -16.98 0.60
C ARG A 50 -6.02 -16.77 -0.33
N GLN A 51 -6.16 -15.57 -0.87
CA GLN A 51 -7.24 -15.25 -1.79
C GLN A 51 -7.05 -15.91 -3.18
N GLY A 52 -5.94 -16.62 -3.42
CA GLY A 52 -5.67 -17.32 -4.68
C GLY A 52 -5.62 -16.40 -5.91
N CYS A 53 -5.49 -15.08 -5.69
CA CYS A 53 -5.65 -14.07 -6.73
C CYS A 53 -4.30 -13.53 -7.18
N TYR A 54 -4.08 -13.51 -8.49
CA TYR A 54 -2.92 -12.86 -9.10
C TYR A 54 -3.26 -11.40 -9.44
N ALA A 55 -2.71 -10.48 -8.65
CA ALA A 55 -2.97 -9.05 -8.77
C ALA A 55 -2.51 -8.45 -10.12
N GLN A 56 -1.56 -9.09 -10.81
CA GLN A 56 -0.94 -8.58 -12.04
C GLN A 56 -1.95 -8.09 -13.09
N SER A 57 -3.04 -8.82 -13.31
CA SER A 57 -4.06 -8.42 -14.28
C SER A 57 -4.84 -7.16 -13.85
N THR A 58 -5.09 -7.00 -12.56
CA THR A 58 -5.74 -5.83 -11.98
C THR A 58 -4.79 -4.66 -12.03
N THR A 59 -3.54 -4.85 -11.60
CA THR A 59 -2.44 -3.88 -11.69
C THR A 59 -2.25 -3.37 -13.13
N ALA A 60 -2.18 -4.26 -14.12
CA ALA A 60 -1.99 -3.89 -15.52
C ALA A 60 -3.17 -3.11 -16.12
N ARG A 61 -4.41 -3.42 -15.70
CA ARG A 61 -5.61 -2.66 -16.07
C ARG A 61 -5.62 -1.30 -15.38
N ASN A 62 -5.26 -1.28 -14.10
CA ASN A 62 -5.11 -0.07 -13.30
C ASN A 62 -3.96 0.83 -13.78
N ALA A 63 -3.06 0.34 -14.63
CA ALA A 63 -2.04 1.15 -15.27
C ALA A 63 -2.51 1.84 -16.57
N GLN A 64 -3.70 1.52 -17.10
CA GLN A 64 -4.22 2.11 -18.34
C GLN A 64 -4.93 3.46 -18.10
N PRO A 65 -5.11 4.28 -19.14
CA PRO A 65 -6.02 5.42 -19.07
C PRO A 65 -7.44 4.99 -18.64
N PRO A 66 -8.18 5.86 -17.93
CA PRO A 66 -9.57 5.61 -17.55
C PRO A 66 -10.43 5.25 -18.76
N VAL A 67 -11.47 4.44 -18.55
CA VAL A 67 -12.41 4.07 -19.63
C VAL A 67 -13.08 5.32 -20.21
N LEU A 68 -13.17 6.41 -19.43
CA LEU A 68 -13.65 7.70 -19.90
C LEU A 68 -12.94 8.19 -21.18
N ALA A 69 -11.66 7.86 -21.39
CA ALA A 69 -10.91 8.24 -22.58
C ALA A 69 -11.44 7.64 -23.90
N SER A 70 -12.24 6.56 -23.83
CA SER A 70 -12.78 5.88 -25.00
C SER A 70 -14.23 6.27 -25.34
N VAL A 71 -14.90 7.06 -24.48
CA VAL A 71 -16.33 7.38 -24.64
C VAL A 71 -16.61 8.24 -25.87
N ASN A 72 -15.97 9.40 -26.00
CA ASN A 72 -16.06 10.28 -27.17
C ASN A 72 -14.85 11.24 -27.23
N ALA A 73 -14.79 12.12 -28.22
CA ALA A 73 -13.68 13.04 -28.42
C ALA A 73 -13.50 14.07 -27.27
N GLU A 74 -14.58 14.55 -26.67
CA GLU A 74 -14.52 15.53 -25.58
C GLU A 74 -14.04 14.90 -24.28
N ALA A 75 -14.64 13.77 -23.89
CA ALA A 75 -14.24 12.98 -22.73
C ALA A 75 -12.77 12.56 -22.83
N ARG A 76 -12.33 12.16 -24.03
CA ARG A 76 -10.93 11.88 -24.34
C ARG A 76 -10.03 13.09 -24.16
N SER A 77 -10.43 14.25 -24.68
CA SER A 77 -9.66 15.48 -24.55
C SER A 77 -9.46 15.85 -23.09
N ILE A 78 -10.53 15.84 -22.29
CA ILE A 78 -10.47 16.09 -20.84
C ILE A 78 -9.58 15.07 -20.13
N THR A 79 -9.69 13.78 -20.47
CA THR A 79 -8.85 12.74 -19.85
C THR A 79 -7.37 12.99 -20.08
N PHE A 80 -6.95 13.31 -21.31
CA PHE A 80 -5.54 13.61 -21.63
C PHE A 80 -5.06 14.99 -21.17
N GLN A 81 -5.96 15.94 -20.90
CA GLN A 81 -5.61 17.20 -20.25
C GLN A 81 -5.32 17.01 -18.76
N GLN A 82 -6.03 16.09 -18.11
CA GLN A 82 -6.00 15.89 -16.66
C GLN A 82 -5.08 14.75 -16.20
N GLY A 83 -4.50 13.99 -17.13
CA GLY A 83 -3.61 12.88 -16.81
C GLY A 83 -2.70 12.52 -17.96
N PHE A 84 -1.71 11.68 -17.67
CA PHE A 84 -0.72 11.24 -18.64
C PHE A 84 -0.16 9.86 -18.28
N LYS A 85 0.50 9.25 -19.24
CA LYS A 85 1.23 7.99 -19.04
C LYS A 85 2.61 8.29 -18.46
N PHE A 86 2.79 7.97 -17.20
CA PHE A 86 4.05 8.11 -16.50
C PHE A 86 4.93 6.89 -16.75
N HIS A 87 6.12 7.09 -17.33
CA HIS A 87 7.08 6.04 -17.60
C HIS A 87 8.04 5.88 -16.42
N GLN A 88 8.15 4.64 -15.94
CA GLN A 88 9.02 4.33 -14.82
C GLN A 88 10.44 4.11 -15.33
N GLN A 89 11.40 4.73 -14.66
CA GLN A 89 12.82 4.62 -14.98
C GLN A 89 13.52 3.55 -14.14
N GLU A 90 12.85 3.01 -13.11
CA GLU A 90 13.46 2.03 -12.22
C GLU A 90 13.40 0.62 -12.81
N PRO A 91 14.52 -0.10 -12.88
CA PRO A 91 14.59 -1.41 -13.54
C PRO A 91 13.88 -2.54 -12.78
N HIS A 92 13.39 -2.27 -11.56
CA HIS A 92 12.86 -3.30 -10.65
C HIS A 92 11.35 -3.21 -10.43
N THR A 93 10.66 -2.29 -11.10
CA THR A 93 9.20 -2.33 -11.13
C THR A 93 8.75 -3.17 -12.31
N CYS A 94 7.74 -4.00 -12.09
CA CYS A 94 7.16 -4.86 -13.13
C CYS A 94 6.34 -4.06 -14.17
N LEU A 95 5.95 -2.82 -13.85
CA LEU A 95 5.23 -1.92 -14.74
C LEU A 95 6.17 -0.94 -15.43
N LYS A 96 6.26 -1.02 -16.76
CA LYS A 96 7.01 -0.04 -17.57
C LYS A 96 6.44 1.38 -17.49
N SER A 97 5.16 1.49 -17.18
CA SER A 97 4.43 2.76 -17.14
C SER A 97 3.10 2.61 -16.44
N VAL A 98 2.62 3.69 -15.84
CA VAL A 98 1.32 3.79 -15.17
C VAL A 98 0.62 5.08 -15.60
N TRP A 99 -0.70 5.06 -15.75
CA TRP A 99 -1.47 6.29 -15.95
C TRP A 99 -1.63 7.03 -14.63
N VAL A 100 -1.40 8.34 -14.64
CA VAL A 100 -1.50 9.20 -13.45
C VAL A 100 -2.28 10.46 -13.77
N GLN A 101 -3.20 10.83 -12.89
CA GLN A 101 -3.93 12.10 -12.88
C GLN A 101 -3.44 12.97 -11.70
N PRO A 102 -2.60 13.99 -11.96
CA PRO A 102 -2.16 14.93 -10.93
C PRO A 102 -3.33 15.47 -10.11
N ARG A 103 -3.12 15.65 -8.80
CA ARG A 103 -4.08 16.17 -7.82
C ARG A 103 -5.32 15.31 -7.55
N ARG A 104 -5.51 14.20 -8.27
CA ARG A 104 -6.64 13.26 -8.07
C ARG A 104 -6.18 11.90 -7.61
N ASP A 105 -5.16 11.37 -8.28
CA ASP A 105 -4.71 10.01 -8.00
C ASP A 105 -3.78 9.96 -6.78
N ILE A 106 -3.84 8.83 -6.09
CA ILE A 106 -2.87 8.44 -5.07
C ILE A 106 -1.90 7.47 -5.73
N MET A 107 -0.61 7.83 -5.81
CA MET A 107 0.42 6.90 -6.26
C MET A 107 0.72 5.91 -5.15
N HIS A 108 0.73 4.61 -5.45
CA HIS A 108 0.91 3.56 -4.46
C HIS A 108 2.04 2.60 -4.81
N LEU A 109 2.93 2.35 -3.85
CA LEU A 109 4.04 1.41 -3.94
C LEU A 109 3.73 0.17 -3.06
N ASN A 110 3.61 -0.99 -3.70
CA ASN A 110 3.29 -2.29 -3.10
C ASN A 110 4.54 -3.09 -2.65
N TRP A 111 5.67 -2.41 -2.43
CA TRP A 111 6.90 -3.07 -1.98
C TRP A 111 6.82 -3.58 -0.56
N THR A 112 7.29 -4.80 -0.35
CA THR A 112 7.48 -5.41 0.98
C THR A 112 8.96 -5.62 1.25
N SER A 113 9.31 -5.70 2.53
CA SER A 113 10.65 -6.11 3.01
C SER A 113 11.11 -7.44 2.39
N SER A 114 10.16 -8.37 2.20
CA SER A 114 10.41 -9.66 1.54
C SER A 114 10.81 -9.51 0.08
N TYR A 115 10.17 -8.60 -0.67
CA TYR A 115 10.49 -8.36 -2.08
C TYR A 115 11.94 -7.93 -2.27
N PHE A 116 12.46 -7.08 -1.39
CA PHE A 116 13.85 -6.65 -1.43
C PHE A 116 14.84 -7.80 -1.28
N ARG A 117 14.57 -8.74 -0.37
CA ARG A 117 15.44 -9.92 -0.14
C ARG A 117 15.55 -10.83 -1.36
N LEU A 118 14.62 -10.72 -2.31
CA LEU A 118 14.57 -11.51 -3.53
C LEU A 118 15.25 -10.83 -4.72
N LEU A 119 15.64 -9.54 -4.63
CA LEU A 119 16.25 -8.84 -5.76
C LEU A 119 17.74 -9.21 -5.91
N PRO A 120 18.20 -9.57 -7.13
CA PRO A 120 19.57 -10.04 -7.38
C PRO A 120 20.64 -8.95 -7.23
N HIS A 121 20.24 -7.68 -7.15
CA HIS A 121 21.14 -6.56 -6.91
C HIS A 121 20.59 -5.67 -5.79
N PRO A 122 21.38 -5.35 -4.75
CA PRO A 122 20.96 -4.46 -3.69
C PRO A 122 20.92 -3.04 -4.24
N VAL A 123 19.80 -2.65 -4.86
CA VAL A 123 19.48 -1.22 -4.95
C VAL A 123 19.29 -0.73 -3.52
N PRO A 124 19.87 0.40 -3.11
CA PRO A 124 19.61 0.95 -1.78
C PRO A 124 18.11 1.25 -1.68
N TRP A 125 17.37 0.34 -1.05
CA TRP A 125 15.91 0.33 -1.03
C TRP A 125 15.34 1.63 -0.40
N GLU A 126 16.09 2.21 0.55
CA GLU A 126 15.96 3.57 1.11
C GLU A 126 15.75 4.62 0.03
N LYS A 127 16.62 4.60 -0.98
CA LYS A 127 16.61 5.58 -2.08
C LYS A 127 15.42 5.36 -2.98
N THR A 128 14.91 4.13 -3.12
CA THR A 128 13.74 3.87 -3.98
C THR A 128 12.46 4.39 -3.36
N VAL A 129 12.22 4.16 -2.06
CA VAL A 129 11.01 4.70 -1.40
C VAL A 129 11.07 6.22 -1.33
N GLU A 130 12.25 6.77 -1.01
CA GLU A 130 12.50 8.21 -1.06
C GLU A 130 12.20 8.79 -2.45
N HIS A 131 12.75 8.18 -3.49
CA HIS A 131 12.61 8.62 -4.87
C HIS A 131 11.16 8.51 -5.36
N PHE A 132 10.45 7.46 -4.94
CA PHE A 132 9.03 7.29 -5.18
C PHE A 132 8.20 8.42 -4.55
N LEU A 133 8.41 8.73 -3.26
CA LEU A 133 7.65 9.79 -2.58
C LEU A 133 7.95 11.17 -3.18
N ARG A 134 9.22 11.48 -3.48
CA ARG A 134 9.61 12.73 -4.16
C ARG A 134 8.96 12.86 -5.53
N ARG A 135 8.82 11.74 -6.23
CA ARG A 135 8.17 11.70 -7.53
C ARG A 135 6.67 11.91 -7.42
N ALA A 136 6.00 11.31 -6.44
CA ALA A 136 4.58 11.59 -6.18
C ALA A 136 4.38 13.10 -5.93
N GLU A 137 5.22 13.71 -5.08
CA GLU A 137 5.19 15.16 -4.83
C GLU A 137 5.43 15.98 -6.11
N ALA A 138 6.47 15.65 -6.90
CA ALA A 138 6.78 16.35 -8.15
C ALA A 138 5.63 16.27 -9.17
N LEU A 139 4.88 15.16 -9.16
CA LEU A 139 3.69 14.96 -9.98
C LEU A 139 2.42 15.57 -9.37
N LYS A 140 2.53 16.22 -8.21
CA LYS A 140 1.41 16.80 -7.44
C LYS A 140 0.35 15.75 -7.11
N THR A 141 0.78 14.53 -6.80
CA THR A 141 -0.07 13.44 -6.32
C THR A 141 0.22 13.15 -4.84
N GLN A 142 -0.64 12.36 -4.22
CA GLN A 142 -0.40 11.85 -2.88
C GLN A 142 0.40 10.54 -2.97
N GLY A 143 1.36 10.36 -2.07
CA GLY A 143 2.15 9.13 -1.96
C GLY A 143 1.53 8.13 -1.00
N SER A 144 1.57 6.85 -1.37
CA SER A 144 1.15 5.75 -0.54
C SER A 144 2.14 4.59 -0.60
N ILE A 145 2.37 3.95 0.55
CA ILE A 145 3.29 2.83 0.71
C ILE A 145 2.64 1.74 1.57
N LEU A 146 3.23 0.54 1.59
CA LEU A 146 2.83 -0.51 2.53
C LEU A 146 3.38 -0.23 3.94
N ALA A 147 2.64 -0.68 4.95
CA ALA A 147 3.08 -0.63 6.35
C ALA A 147 4.45 -1.30 6.54
N ASP A 148 4.66 -2.45 5.88
CA ASP A 148 5.88 -3.26 5.92
C ASP A 148 7.14 -2.52 5.44
N VAL A 149 6.98 -1.38 4.76
CA VAL A 149 8.10 -0.52 4.34
C VAL A 149 8.66 0.29 5.53
N ILE A 150 7.82 0.63 6.51
CA ILE A 150 8.24 1.37 7.71
C ILE A 150 8.53 0.38 8.85
N TYR A 151 7.54 -0.46 9.15
CA TYR A 151 7.59 -1.43 10.22
C TYR A 151 6.69 -2.62 9.88
N PRO A 152 7.11 -3.87 10.08
CA PRO A 152 6.31 -5.02 9.68
C PRO A 152 4.91 -5.03 10.30
N PHE A 153 3.90 -5.22 9.45
CA PHE A 153 2.52 -5.40 9.89
C PHE A 153 2.02 -6.79 9.45
N TYR A 154 2.00 -7.71 10.41
CA TYR A 154 1.56 -9.09 10.17
C TYR A 154 0.12 -9.25 10.63
N LEU A 155 -0.83 -9.11 9.70
CA LEU A 155 -2.26 -9.16 9.99
C LEU A 155 -2.63 -10.42 10.79
N ARG A 156 -2.15 -11.61 10.40
CA ARG A 156 -2.48 -12.86 11.10
C ARG A 156 -1.92 -12.95 12.52
N LEU A 157 -0.63 -12.68 12.71
CA LEU A 157 -0.02 -12.73 14.05
C LEU A 157 -0.78 -11.80 15.02
N ARG A 158 -1.10 -10.62 14.51
CA ARG A 158 -1.84 -9.61 15.27
C ARG A 158 -3.31 -9.95 15.46
N ALA A 159 -4.00 -10.50 14.45
CA ALA A 159 -5.44 -10.82 14.48
C ALA A 159 -5.78 -12.14 15.17
N ASP A 160 -4.90 -13.14 15.13
CA ASP A 160 -5.10 -14.45 15.77
C ASP A 160 -4.55 -14.46 17.21
N GLY A 161 -3.69 -13.51 17.59
CA GLY A 161 -3.13 -13.44 18.95
C GLY A 161 -2.09 -14.47 19.26
N LEU A 162 -1.44 -14.94 18.20
CA LEU A 162 -0.23 -15.70 18.29
C LEU A 162 0.87 -14.71 18.65
N ASP A 163 1.47 -14.87 19.83
CA ASP A 163 2.73 -14.22 20.12
C ASP A 163 3.73 -14.61 19.02
N GLY A 164 4.57 -13.67 18.57
CA GLY A 164 5.55 -13.91 17.48
C GLY A 164 6.51 -15.07 17.74
N THR A 165 6.49 -15.66 18.94
CA THR A 165 7.23 -16.85 19.36
C THR A 165 6.51 -18.18 19.07
N GLU A 166 5.19 -18.19 18.86
CA GLU A 166 4.37 -19.38 18.60
C GLU A 166 4.14 -19.66 17.11
N VAL A 167 5.00 -19.14 16.23
CA VAL A 167 5.02 -19.60 14.84
C VAL A 167 5.68 -20.97 14.82
N ALA A 168 4.89 -22.03 15.05
CA ALA A 168 5.27 -23.35 14.60
C ALA A 168 5.66 -23.23 13.12
N PRO A 169 6.82 -23.75 12.67
CA PRO A 169 7.08 -23.85 11.25
C PRO A 169 5.88 -24.56 10.62
N MET A 170 5.23 -23.88 9.68
CA MET A 170 4.00 -24.34 9.04
C MET A 170 4.16 -25.83 8.67
N PRO A 171 3.29 -26.73 9.15
CA PRO A 171 3.39 -28.15 8.83
C PRO A 171 3.19 -28.30 7.32
N GLY A 172 4.26 -28.68 6.60
CA GLY A 172 4.25 -28.81 5.13
C GLY A 172 5.08 -27.76 4.38
N LEU A 173 5.70 -26.80 5.06
CA LEU A 173 6.82 -26.01 4.54
C LEU A 173 8.14 -26.51 5.17
N ASP A 174 8.42 -27.80 5.03
CA ASP A 174 9.78 -28.33 5.21
C ASP A 174 10.63 -27.77 4.08
N ASP A 175 11.47 -26.74 4.34
CA ASP A 175 12.62 -26.26 3.53
C ASP A 175 12.50 -26.23 1.98
N ASP A 176 11.29 -26.40 1.43
CA ASP A 176 11.09 -26.82 0.05
C ASP A 176 10.74 -25.60 -0.81
N TYR A 177 11.79 -25.12 -1.48
CA TYR A 177 11.77 -24.61 -2.85
C TYR A 177 10.54 -23.79 -3.26
N PHE A 178 10.49 -22.51 -2.87
CA PHE A 178 9.73 -21.54 -3.67
C PHE A 178 10.48 -21.30 -4.99
N ARG A 179 10.02 -21.93 -6.09
CA ARG A 179 10.49 -21.62 -7.45
C ARG A 179 9.75 -20.42 -8.01
N LEU A 180 10.36 -19.24 -7.93
CA LEU A 180 9.99 -18.10 -8.76
C LEU A 180 10.70 -18.24 -10.11
N GLY A 181 10.15 -19.08 -10.99
CA GLY A 181 10.83 -19.44 -12.24
C GLY A 181 12.19 -20.10 -11.96
N ASN A 182 13.28 -19.54 -12.50
CA ASN A 182 14.65 -20.05 -12.32
C ASN A 182 15.31 -19.65 -10.99
N PHE A 183 14.62 -18.91 -10.11
CA PHE A 183 15.19 -18.49 -8.83
C PHE A 183 14.74 -19.42 -7.70
N GLU A 184 15.71 -19.98 -7.00
CA GLU A 184 15.58 -20.88 -5.86
C GLU A 184 15.72 -20.08 -4.56
N VAL A 185 14.72 -20.10 -3.68
CA VAL A 185 14.69 -19.31 -2.44
C VAL A 185 14.69 -20.24 -1.22
N ARG A 186 15.75 -20.16 -0.40
CA ARG A 186 15.85 -20.85 0.90
C ARG A 186 15.42 -19.93 2.06
N GLY A 187 14.62 -20.48 3.00
CA GLY A 187 14.58 -20.09 4.41
C GLY A 187 14.11 -18.67 4.77
N ILE A 188 12.80 -18.37 4.65
CA ILE A 188 12.20 -17.09 5.07
C ILE A 188 11.67 -17.11 6.53
N VAL A 189 11.57 -18.30 7.15
CA VAL A 189 10.79 -18.53 8.39
C VAL A 189 11.50 -18.07 9.68
N ARG A 190 12.83 -17.82 9.69
CA ARG A 190 13.58 -17.61 10.94
C ARG A 190 13.87 -16.18 11.38
N HIS A 191 13.30 -15.14 10.77
CA HIS A 191 13.79 -13.75 10.98
C HIS A 191 12.70 -12.77 11.44
N LEU A 192 12.10 -13.06 12.60
CA LEU A 192 11.26 -12.13 13.37
C LEU A 192 12.08 -11.20 14.31
N ARG A 193 13.41 -11.27 14.26
CA ARG A 193 14.28 -10.27 14.90
C ARG A 193 14.53 -9.13 13.94
N LEU A 194 14.09 -7.91 14.30
CA LEU A 194 14.55 -6.66 13.69
C LEU A 194 16.08 -6.71 13.66
N ARG A 195 16.68 -6.96 12.49
CA ARG A 195 18.13 -6.71 12.35
C ARG A 195 18.29 -5.24 12.05
N TRP A 196 19.39 -4.65 12.52
CA TRP A 196 19.79 -3.27 12.21
C TRP A 196 19.81 -2.92 10.70
N ASN A 197 19.81 -3.91 9.80
CA ASN A 197 19.63 -3.70 8.35
C ASN A 197 18.18 -3.35 7.96
N ASP A 198 17.18 -3.85 8.68
CA ASP A 198 15.77 -3.42 8.59
C ASP A 198 15.56 -2.08 9.34
N ILE A 199 16.56 -1.63 10.13
CA ILE A 199 16.62 -0.28 10.72
C ILE A 199 17.24 0.67 9.70
N ARG A 200 18.30 0.32 8.95
CA ARG A 200 18.79 1.17 7.84
C ARG A 200 17.68 1.66 6.89
N THR A 201 16.69 0.82 6.59
CA THR A 201 15.25 1.16 6.82
C THR A 201 14.82 2.65 6.67
N ALA A 202 14.48 3.27 7.79
CA ALA A 202 14.02 4.64 7.73
C ALA A 202 15.11 5.71 7.49
N ASN A 203 16.40 5.38 7.26
CA ASN A 203 17.39 6.38 6.81
C ASN A 203 17.00 7.06 5.49
N GLY A 204 16.43 6.33 4.52
CA GLY A 204 15.92 6.93 3.27
C GLY A 204 14.70 7.83 3.49
N MET A 205 13.82 7.43 4.41
CA MET A 205 12.62 8.19 4.79
C MET A 205 12.90 9.36 5.73
N VAL A 206 14.08 9.41 6.34
CA VAL A 206 14.51 10.47 7.27
C VAL A 206 15.55 11.40 6.64
N ARG A 207 16.29 10.97 5.62
CA ARG A 207 16.98 11.90 4.71
C ARG A 207 16.01 12.91 4.08
N TRP A 208 14.71 12.61 4.08
CA TRP A 208 13.56 13.49 3.84
C TRP A 208 13.47 14.70 4.79
N GLY A 209 14.15 14.71 5.94
CA GLY A 209 14.27 15.87 6.82
C GLY A 209 15.21 16.97 6.29
N ILE A 210 16.11 16.68 5.35
CA ILE A 210 17.16 17.65 4.96
C ILE A 210 16.90 18.44 3.67
N PRO A 211 16.11 17.96 2.69
CA PRO A 211 15.57 18.84 1.67
C PRO A 211 14.08 19.11 1.88
N LEU A 212 13.63 19.29 3.14
CA LEU A 212 12.40 20.04 3.46
C LEU A 212 12.68 21.45 3.99
N LYS A 213 13.91 21.95 3.83
CA LYS A 213 14.28 23.36 4.10
C LYS A 213 13.47 24.41 3.30
N ALA A 214 12.47 24.00 2.51
CA ALA A 214 11.63 24.86 1.68
C ALA A 214 10.12 24.72 1.94
N ARG A 215 9.66 23.92 2.92
CA ARG A 215 8.25 23.97 3.36
C ARG A 215 8.11 24.89 4.57
N ASP A 216 6.98 25.59 4.63
CA ASP A 216 6.54 26.28 5.83
C ASP A 216 6.52 25.24 6.99
N PRO A 217 7.20 25.50 8.12
CA PRO A 217 7.15 24.65 9.30
C PRO A 217 5.72 24.32 9.78
N SER A 218 4.70 25.04 9.32
CA SER A 218 3.30 24.74 9.61
C SER A 218 2.67 23.59 8.81
N GLU A 219 3.26 23.14 7.69
CA GLU A 219 2.67 22.09 6.84
C GLU A 219 3.22 20.69 7.16
N LYS A 220 2.48 19.94 8.00
CA LYS A 220 2.78 18.53 8.28
C LYS A 220 2.54 17.68 7.03
N ILE A 221 3.53 16.85 6.66
CA ILE A 221 3.40 15.88 5.56
C ILE A 221 2.51 14.74 6.02
N SER A 222 1.53 14.34 5.22
CA SER A 222 0.75 13.12 5.43
C SER A 222 1.16 12.04 4.43
N ILE A 223 1.30 10.81 4.91
CA ILE A 223 1.64 9.64 4.08
C ILE A 223 0.53 8.60 4.25
N HIS A 224 -0.03 8.12 3.14
CA HIS A 224 -1.00 7.03 3.17
C HIS A 224 -0.28 5.70 3.35
N VAL A 225 -0.63 4.95 4.38
CA VAL A 225 -0.01 3.65 4.67
C VAL A 225 -1.04 2.55 4.53
N VAL A 226 -0.80 1.61 3.63
CA VAL A 226 -1.69 0.46 3.45
C VAL A 226 -1.28 -0.64 4.44
N MET A 227 -2.21 -0.97 5.33
CA MET A 227 -2.05 -1.97 6.38
C MET A 227 -2.33 -3.38 5.86
N ALA A 228 -3.37 -3.49 5.03
CA ALA A 228 -3.85 -4.76 4.50
C ALA A 228 -4.62 -4.55 3.19
N ALA A 229 -4.90 -5.66 2.51
CA ALA A 229 -5.64 -5.68 1.25
C ALA A 229 -6.69 -6.80 1.24
N VAL A 230 -7.75 -6.59 0.49
CA VAL A 230 -8.74 -7.61 0.15
C VAL A 230 -9.11 -7.50 -1.32
N SER A 231 -9.12 -8.63 -2.03
CA SER A 231 -9.54 -8.76 -3.41
C SER A 231 -10.95 -9.32 -3.48
N LEU A 232 -11.84 -8.63 -4.18
CA LEU A 232 -13.21 -9.04 -4.43
C LEU A 232 -13.30 -9.70 -5.79
N HIS A 233 -13.77 -10.95 -5.82
CA HIS A 233 -14.05 -11.69 -7.03
C HIS A 233 -15.48 -11.44 -7.51
N ILE A 234 -15.68 -10.34 -8.23
CA ILE A 234 -16.98 -9.94 -8.78
C ILE A 234 -16.88 -9.65 -10.28
N THR A 235 -18.01 -9.63 -10.98
CA THR A 235 -18.02 -9.32 -12.42
C THR A 235 -17.79 -7.84 -12.68
N LYS A 236 -17.40 -7.50 -13.92
CA LYS A 236 -17.19 -6.11 -14.34
C LYS A 236 -18.49 -5.30 -14.27
N GLU A 237 -19.59 -5.93 -14.59
CA GLU A 237 -20.94 -5.34 -14.58
C GLU A 237 -21.31 -4.94 -13.16
N VAL A 238 -21.12 -5.84 -12.18
CA VAL A 238 -21.37 -5.58 -10.75
C VAL A 238 -20.49 -4.46 -10.23
N ALA A 239 -19.18 -4.48 -10.54
CA ALA A 239 -18.26 -3.43 -10.12
C ALA A 239 -18.67 -2.05 -10.66
N ARG A 240 -19.07 -1.98 -11.94
CA ARG A 240 -19.57 -0.75 -12.58
C ARG A 240 -20.89 -0.28 -11.97
N GLU A 241 -21.87 -1.17 -11.81
CA GLU A 241 -23.19 -0.84 -11.27
C GLU A 241 -23.13 -0.39 -9.80
N SER A 242 -22.13 -0.86 -9.06
CA SER A 242 -21.89 -0.40 -7.68
C SER A 242 -21.45 1.07 -7.58
N GLY A 243 -20.84 1.61 -8.64
CA GLY A 243 -20.16 2.91 -8.62
C GLY A 243 -18.95 3.00 -7.68
N MET A 244 -18.55 1.90 -7.01
CA MET A 244 -17.49 1.91 -5.99
C MET A 244 -16.09 1.74 -6.58
N PHE A 245 -15.97 1.22 -7.81
CA PHE A 245 -14.71 1.06 -8.55
C PHE A 245 -14.61 2.04 -9.73
N GLY A 246 -15.07 3.27 -9.51
CA GLY A 246 -15.23 4.28 -10.57
C GLY A 246 -16.55 4.12 -11.32
N LEU A 247 -17.04 5.22 -11.93
CA LEU A 247 -18.34 5.23 -12.62
C LEU A 247 -18.43 4.23 -13.77
N LEU A 248 -17.29 3.87 -14.38
CA LEU A 248 -17.20 2.95 -15.50
C LEU A 248 -16.46 1.64 -15.12
N GLY A 249 -16.20 1.41 -13.83
CA GLY A 249 -15.39 0.27 -13.37
C GLY A 249 -13.91 0.42 -13.69
N ASP A 250 -13.42 1.66 -13.83
CA ASP A 250 -12.07 2.03 -14.25
C ASP A 250 -11.15 2.49 -13.12
N ALA A 251 -11.58 2.31 -11.87
CA ALA A 251 -10.78 2.45 -10.66
C ALA A 251 -10.81 1.14 -9.85
N PRO A 252 -10.18 0.06 -10.35
CA PRO A 252 -10.33 -1.29 -9.79
C PRO A 252 -9.65 -1.47 -8.42
N VAL A 253 -8.91 -0.46 -7.94
CA VAL A 253 -8.31 -0.44 -6.61
C VAL A 253 -8.78 0.81 -5.88
N GLN A 254 -9.22 0.61 -4.65
CA GLN A 254 -9.76 1.64 -3.78
C GLN A 254 -9.03 1.60 -2.43
N MET A 255 -8.75 2.77 -1.85
CA MET A 255 -8.26 2.90 -0.48
C MET A 255 -9.40 3.34 0.44
N ILE A 256 -9.49 2.68 1.59
CA ILE A 256 -10.44 2.96 2.66
C ILE A 256 -9.63 3.30 3.90
N LYS A 257 -9.92 4.43 4.55
CA LYS A 257 -9.24 4.79 5.79
C LYS A 257 -9.58 3.77 6.87
N VAL A 258 -8.59 3.34 7.66
CA VAL A 258 -8.85 2.49 8.83
C VAL A 258 -9.81 3.21 9.77
N GLY A 259 -10.88 2.52 10.19
CA GLY A 259 -11.96 3.08 11.01
C GLY A 259 -13.15 3.63 10.21
N ASP A 260 -13.07 3.73 8.88
CA ASP A 260 -14.22 4.05 8.02
C ASP A 260 -15.11 2.81 7.82
N THR A 261 -15.88 2.51 8.87
CA THR A 261 -16.74 1.32 8.93
C THR A 261 -17.87 1.36 7.90
N ASP A 262 -18.37 2.55 7.58
CA ASP A 262 -19.46 2.74 6.62
C ASP A 262 -19.01 2.36 5.21
N ARG A 263 -17.84 2.88 4.78
CA ARG A 263 -17.29 2.54 3.47
C ARG A 263 -16.87 1.08 3.40
N LEU A 264 -16.27 0.53 4.45
CA LEU A 264 -15.89 -0.87 4.53
C LEU A 264 -17.12 -1.80 4.39
N SER A 265 -18.20 -1.51 5.13
CA SER A 265 -19.46 -2.28 5.11
C SER A 265 -20.13 -2.27 3.73
N ARG A 266 -20.01 -1.17 2.97
CA ARG A 266 -20.51 -1.13 1.58
C ARG A 266 -19.79 -2.11 0.66
N PHE A 267 -18.47 -2.24 0.77
CA PHE A 267 -17.71 -3.24 0.00
C PHE A 267 -18.01 -4.66 0.43
N GLU A 268 -18.15 -4.90 1.74
CA GLU A 268 -18.57 -6.21 2.27
C GLU A 268 -19.96 -6.59 1.75
N THR A 269 -20.91 -5.66 1.75
CA THR A 269 -22.26 -5.87 1.21
C THR A 269 -22.22 -6.19 -0.28
N LEU A 270 -21.42 -5.45 -1.06
CA LEU A 270 -21.25 -5.73 -2.49
C LEU A 270 -20.71 -7.16 -2.72
N TYR A 271 -19.73 -7.57 -1.91
CA TYR A 271 -19.17 -8.92 -1.96
C TYR A 271 -20.23 -9.99 -1.60
N ARG A 272 -20.94 -9.85 -0.48
CA ARG A 272 -21.94 -10.82 -0.02
C ARG A 272 -23.10 -10.99 -1.00
N GLN A 273 -23.50 -9.93 -1.68
CA GLN A 273 -24.61 -9.97 -2.63
C GLN A 273 -24.25 -10.60 -3.98
N ASN A 274 -22.96 -10.68 -4.32
CA ASN A 274 -22.51 -11.04 -5.67
C ASN A 274 -21.55 -12.21 -5.72
N THR A 275 -21.30 -12.86 -4.58
CA THR A 275 -20.52 -14.10 -4.51
C THR A 275 -21.36 -15.20 -3.88
N SER A 276 -21.10 -16.45 -4.28
CA SER A 276 -21.81 -17.63 -3.76
C SER A 276 -21.35 -18.05 -2.35
N GLY A 277 -20.60 -17.20 -1.64
CA GLY A 277 -20.01 -17.53 -0.34
C GLY A 277 -18.83 -18.51 -0.40
N CYS A 278 -18.34 -18.84 -1.60
CA CYS A 278 -17.23 -19.80 -1.79
C CYS A 278 -15.86 -19.23 -1.40
N ASP A 279 -15.75 -17.91 -1.21
CA ASP A 279 -14.50 -17.22 -0.87
C ASP A 279 -14.50 -16.79 0.60
N THR A 280 -14.43 -17.78 1.51
CA THR A 280 -14.55 -17.57 2.97
C THR A 280 -13.47 -16.65 3.53
N GLU A 281 -12.31 -16.59 2.87
CA GLU A 281 -11.19 -15.71 3.28
C GLU A 281 -11.54 -14.24 3.15
N VAL A 282 -12.27 -13.83 2.10
CA VAL A 282 -12.74 -12.43 1.96
C VAL A 282 -13.61 -12.04 3.14
N GLN A 283 -14.51 -12.92 3.59
CA GLN A 283 -15.39 -12.63 4.72
C GLN A 283 -14.58 -12.50 6.02
N TYR A 284 -13.65 -13.43 6.28
CA TYR A 284 -12.75 -13.35 7.43
C TYR A 284 -11.96 -12.03 7.45
N LEU A 285 -11.48 -11.57 6.30
CA LEU A 285 -10.76 -10.29 6.20
C LEU A 285 -11.66 -9.10 6.56
N PHE A 286 -12.90 -9.05 6.06
CA PHE A 286 -13.84 -7.99 6.44
C PHE A 286 -14.16 -8.01 7.93
N ASP A 287 -14.42 -9.18 8.50
CA ASP A 287 -14.66 -9.35 9.95
C ASP A 287 -13.44 -8.88 10.76
N THR A 288 -12.24 -9.23 10.30
CA THR A 288 -10.97 -8.80 10.91
C THR A 288 -10.81 -7.29 10.85
N PHE A 289 -10.99 -6.67 9.68
CA PHE A 289 -10.84 -5.22 9.49
C PHE A 289 -11.85 -4.41 10.31
N ALA A 290 -13.05 -4.95 10.52
CA ALA A 290 -14.10 -4.34 11.34
C ALA A 290 -13.86 -4.54 12.85
N SER A 291 -12.96 -5.45 13.25
CA SER A 291 -12.75 -5.78 14.66
C SER A 291 -12.07 -4.66 15.45
N ALA A 292 -12.46 -4.50 16.71
CA ALA A 292 -11.77 -3.59 17.64
C ALA A 292 -10.30 -3.99 17.87
N ARG A 293 -10.00 -5.28 17.67
CA ARG A 293 -8.65 -5.81 17.75
C ARG A 293 -7.75 -5.23 16.67
N PHE A 294 -8.17 -5.32 15.40
CA PHE A 294 -7.43 -4.73 14.28
C PHE A 294 -7.19 -3.23 14.45
N GLN A 295 -8.17 -2.49 15.01
CA GLN A 295 -7.99 -1.07 15.31
C GLN A 295 -6.87 -0.82 16.34
N ARG A 296 -6.82 -1.64 17.40
CA ARG A 296 -5.71 -1.57 18.38
C ARG A 296 -4.37 -1.92 17.74
N ASP A 297 -4.34 -3.00 16.96
CA ASP A 297 -3.13 -3.46 16.28
C ASP A 297 -2.54 -2.40 15.33
N VAL A 298 -3.40 -1.67 14.62
CA VAL A 298 -2.99 -0.55 13.76
C VAL A 298 -2.46 0.63 14.59
N GLN A 299 -3.04 0.89 15.77
CA GLN A 299 -2.58 1.96 16.65
C GLN A 299 -1.25 1.63 17.33
N ASP A 300 -1.07 0.38 17.75
CA ASP A 300 0.20 -0.14 18.29
C ASP A 300 1.28 -0.05 17.21
N TRP A 301 0.97 -0.55 16.01
CA TRP A 301 1.86 -0.43 14.85
C TRP A 301 2.24 1.01 14.55
N LYS A 302 1.29 1.95 14.62
CA LYS A 302 1.58 3.38 14.38
C LYS A 302 2.59 3.92 15.39
N THR A 303 2.44 3.55 16.67
CA THR A 303 3.36 3.95 17.74
C THR A 303 4.75 3.37 17.52
N GLU A 304 4.84 2.10 17.10
CA GLU A 304 6.11 1.43 16.78
C GLU A 304 6.78 2.08 15.54
N ALA A 305 6.02 2.30 14.48
CA ALA A 305 6.50 2.93 13.24
C ALA A 305 7.02 4.35 13.49
N GLU A 306 6.32 5.16 14.30
CA GLU A 306 6.78 6.50 14.68
C GLU A 306 8.06 6.45 15.52
N SER A 307 8.19 5.47 16.42
CA SER A 307 9.40 5.26 17.22
C SER A 307 10.59 4.87 16.34
N VAL A 308 10.38 4.03 15.32
CA VAL A 308 11.40 3.71 14.30
C VAL A 308 11.82 4.99 13.57
N ILE A 309 10.87 5.79 13.06
CA ILE A 309 11.18 7.05 12.37
C ILE A 309 11.97 8.01 13.29
N LEU A 310 11.61 8.10 14.57
CA LEU A 310 12.37 8.89 15.56
C LEU A 310 13.79 8.37 15.76
N LEU A 311 13.97 7.05 15.87
CA LEU A 311 15.30 6.45 16.02
C LEU A 311 16.21 6.82 14.85
N HIS A 312 15.63 6.92 13.65
CA HIS A 312 16.35 7.41 12.48
C HIS A 312 16.68 8.88 12.53
N LEU A 313 15.72 9.73 12.90
CA LEU A 313 15.99 11.17 13.06
C LEU A 313 17.09 11.38 14.09
N TRP A 314 17.06 10.63 15.18
CA TRP A 314 18.06 10.68 16.24
C TRP A 314 19.45 10.29 15.74
N SER A 315 19.55 9.11 15.12
CA SER A 315 20.80 8.59 14.56
C SER A 315 21.42 9.59 13.58
N PHE A 316 20.58 10.16 12.72
CA PHE A 316 20.98 11.15 11.73
C PHE A 316 21.47 12.48 12.36
N GLU A 317 20.69 13.09 13.26
CA GLU A 317 21.03 14.37 13.89
C GLU A 317 22.31 14.27 14.73
N ARG A 318 22.54 13.09 15.32
CA ARG A 318 23.74 12.80 16.09
C ARG A 318 24.97 12.66 15.19
N GLU A 319 24.86 11.98 14.04
CA GLU A 319 25.93 11.96 13.02
C GLU A 319 26.31 13.37 12.56
N MET A 320 25.31 14.26 12.45
CA MET A 320 25.50 15.66 12.08
C MET A 320 25.91 16.59 13.24
N LYS A 321 26.03 16.06 14.46
CA LYS A 321 26.38 16.79 15.69
C LYS A 321 25.46 17.98 15.97
N HIS A 322 24.14 17.79 15.81
CA HIS A 322 23.16 18.85 16.01
C HIS A 322 23.03 19.26 17.49
N GLU A 323 23.06 20.57 17.78
CA GLU A 323 23.10 21.12 19.14
C GLU A 323 21.92 20.72 20.03
N LEU A 324 20.73 20.52 19.44
CA LEU A 324 19.50 20.14 20.16
C LEU A 324 19.58 18.78 20.90
N LEU A 325 20.49 17.89 20.51
CA LEU A 325 20.70 16.61 21.20
C LEU A 325 21.44 16.75 22.53
N GLY A 326 22.06 17.91 22.79
CA GLY A 326 22.84 18.14 24.00
C GLY A 326 24.14 17.32 24.07
N GLU A 327 24.72 17.26 25.26
CA GLU A 327 25.98 16.54 25.53
C GLU A 327 25.80 15.03 25.66
N ASP A 328 24.59 14.57 25.99
CA ASP A 328 24.21 13.14 26.05
C ASP A 328 23.05 12.85 25.10
N PRO A 329 23.32 12.60 23.81
CA PRO A 329 22.29 12.27 22.83
C PRO A 329 21.47 11.04 23.21
N GLY A 330 22.05 10.08 23.94
CA GLY A 330 21.37 8.83 24.32
C GLY A 330 20.19 9.05 25.28
N SER A 331 20.21 10.16 26.02
CA SER A 331 19.14 10.56 26.95
C SER A 331 17.78 10.84 26.30
N ALA A 332 17.72 10.91 24.97
CA ALA A 332 16.47 10.98 24.22
C ALA A 332 15.63 9.68 24.27
N TRP A 333 16.16 8.61 24.87
CA TRP A 333 15.55 7.27 24.90
C TRP A 333 15.50 6.69 26.31
N ILE A 334 14.51 5.82 26.54
CA ILE A 334 14.29 5.09 27.78
C ILE A 334 14.29 3.59 27.48
N PRO A 335 15.28 2.81 27.97
CA PRO A 335 16.49 3.28 28.65
C PRO A 335 17.41 4.10 27.73
N ASN A 336 18.31 4.87 28.33
CA ASN A 336 19.30 5.69 27.63
C ASN A 336 20.10 4.81 26.64
N LEU A 337 20.15 5.21 25.36
CA LEU A 337 20.85 4.48 24.31
C LEU A 337 22.36 4.77 24.33
N THR A 338 23.17 3.75 24.58
CA THR A 338 24.64 3.84 24.50
C THR A 338 25.16 3.50 23.10
N GLU A 339 26.41 3.89 22.77
CA GLU A 339 27.05 3.58 21.48
C GLU A 339 27.11 2.07 21.18
N GLU A 340 27.19 1.21 22.20
CA GLU A 340 27.20 -0.25 22.02
C GLU A 340 25.82 -0.82 21.67
N MET A 341 24.74 -0.18 22.16
CA MET A 341 23.35 -0.56 21.83
C MET A 341 23.00 -0.23 20.37
N GLU A 342 23.75 0.67 19.76
CA GLU A 342 23.58 1.13 18.39
C GLU A 342 24.10 0.15 17.32
N PHE A 343 25.18 -0.59 17.59
CA PHE A 343 25.83 -1.40 16.53
C PHE A 343 25.58 -2.90 16.62
N GLY A 344 24.89 -3.40 17.65
CA GLY A 344 24.96 -4.85 17.93
C GLY A 344 23.84 -5.53 18.72
N ILE A 345 22.75 -4.87 19.11
CA ILE A 345 21.74 -5.56 19.92
C ILE A 345 20.69 -6.25 19.03
N GLU A 346 20.70 -7.58 19.06
CA GLU A 346 19.47 -8.37 18.89
C GLU A 346 18.48 -7.85 19.94
N ILE A 347 17.46 -7.09 19.53
CA ILE A 347 16.45 -6.47 20.40
C ILE A 347 15.58 -7.58 21.01
N ASP A 348 16.14 -8.37 21.92
CA ASP A 348 15.46 -9.40 22.70
C ASP A 348 14.99 -8.83 24.06
N ALA A 349 15.43 -7.61 24.43
CA ALA A 349 15.00 -6.91 25.64
C ALA A 349 14.42 -5.56 25.21
N VAL A 350 13.09 -5.44 25.33
CA VAL A 350 12.23 -4.24 25.21
C VAL A 350 12.81 -3.10 24.34
N PRO A 351 12.25 -2.82 23.14
CA PRO A 351 12.73 -1.74 22.30
C PRO A 351 12.73 -0.40 23.06
N PRO A 352 13.76 0.43 22.90
CA PRO A 352 13.86 1.72 23.57
C PRO A 352 12.66 2.60 23.20
N VAL A 353 12.05 3.23 24.19
CA VAL A 353 10.92 4.16 24.01
C VAL A 353 11.47 5.58 24.01
N PRO A 354 11.02 6.48 23.13
CA PRO A 354 11.46 7.88 23.17
C PRO A 354 11.07 8.55 24.49
N ASP A 355 11.98 9.33 25.07
CA ASP A 355 11.67 10.22 26.19
C ASP A 355 10.87 11.42 25.67
N GLU A 356 9.54 11.37 25.79
CA GLU A 356 8.65 12.44 25.33
C GLU A 356 8.91 13.79 26.02
N ASP A 357 9.64 13.81 27.14
CA ASP A 357 10.02 15.05 27.79
C ASP A 357 11.30 15.68 27.26
N HIS A 358 12.13 14.92 26.55
CA HIS A 358 13.40 15.36 26.00
C HIS A 358 13.21 16.46 24.94
N PRO A 359 13.95 17.59 24.98
CA PRO A 359 13.78 18.71 24.06
C PRO A 359 13.90 18.33 22.58
N TRP A 360 14.85 17.46 22.24
CA TRP A 360 15.01 16.95 20.89
C TRP A 360 13.80 16.10 20.45
N VAL A 361 13.22 15.25 21.32
CA VAL A 361 12.05 14.42 20.97
C VAL A 361 10.84 15.32 20.70
N LYS A 362 10.57 16.30 21.56
CA LYS A 362 9.52 17.31 21.35
C LYS A 362 9.68 18.09 20.04
N HIS A 363 10.93 18.35 19.62
CA HIS A 363 11.23 18.97 18.34
C HIS A 363 11.00 18.00 17.17
N ALA A 364 11.60 16.81 17.22
CA ALA A 364 11.55 15.80 16.18
C ALA A 364 10.11 15.32 15.90
N ARG A 365 9.27 15.20 16.93
CA ARG A 365 7.84 14.86 16.83
C ARG A 365 7.05 15.80 15.91
N LYS A 366 7.46 17.06 15.78
CA LYS A 366 6.84 18.03 14.85
C LYS A 366 7.19 17.74 13.39
N SER A 367 8.31 17.08 13.15
CA SER A 367 8.85 16.76 11.83
C SER A 367 8.43 15.36 11.34
N ILE A 368 7.92 14.50 12.22
CA ILE A 368 7.44 13.16 11.82
C ILE A 368 6.22 13.31 10.89
N PRO A 369 6.20 12.61 9.74
CA PRO A 369 5.04 12.60 8.87
C PRO A 369 3.83 12.00 9.59
N ASP A 370 2.66 12.55 9.30
CA ASP A 370 1.40 11.98 9.75
C ASP A 370 1.06 10.71 8.94
N LEU A 371 1.25 9.56 9.58
CA LEU A 371 0.92 8.26 9.01
C LEU A 371 -0.60 8.07 9.04
N GLN A 372 -1.20 7.90 7.86
CA GLN A 372 -2.63 7.70 7.66
C GLN A 372 -2.91 6.23 7.24
N PRO A 373 -3.33 5.36 8.17
CA PRO A 373 -3.55 3.94 7.87
C PRO A 373 -4.78 3.71 6.99
N HIS A 374 -4.65 2.82 6.01
CA HIS A 374 -5.67 2.45 5.03
C HIS A 374 -5.73 0.93 4.79
N ILE A 375 -6.88 0.46 4.34
CA ILE A 375 -7.09 -0.86 3.74
C ILE A 375 -7.28 -0.66 2.24
N THR A 376 -6.70 -1.54 1.42
CA THR A 376 -6.96 -1.55 -0.02
C THR A 376 -8.01 -2.59 -0.39
N VAL A 377 -9.00 -2.19 -1.18
CA VAL A 377 -9.97 -3.11 -1.78
C VAL A 377 -9.71 -3.17 -3.27
N ARG A 378 -9.49 -4.38 -3.79
CA ARG A 378 -9.19 -4.67 -5.19
C ARG A 378 -10.37 -5.37 -5.83
N CYS A 379 -10.65 -5.07 -7.08
CA CYS A 379 -11.61 -5.79 -7.89
C CYS A 379 -10.88 -6.75 -8.83
N CYS A 380 -11.14 -8.05 -8.68
CA CYS A 380 -10.60 -9.10 -9.55
C CYS A 380 -11.72 -9.65 -10.44
N PHE A 381 -11.52 -9.55 -11.75
CA PHE A 381 -12.49 -10.00 -12.76
C PHE A 381 -12.15 -11.37 -13.37
N ASN A 382 -11.08 -12.02 -12.92
CA ASN A 382 -10.56 -13.22 -13.57
C ASN A 382 -11.12 -14.53 -12.97
N GLY A 383 -12.01 -14.45 -11.98
CA GLY A 383 -12.58 -15.63 -11.33
C GLY A 383 -11.53 -16.53 -10.65
N CYS A 384 -10.47 -15.92 -10.09
CA CYS A 384 -9.31 -16.65 -9.56
C CYS A 384 -9.65 -17.66 -8.45
N PHE A 385 -10.74 -17.45 -7.71
CA PHE A 385 -11.22 -18.37 -6.66
C PHE A 385 -11.59 -19.78 -7.16
N ASN A 386 -11.78 -19.98 -8.48
CA ASN A 386 -12.05 -21.29 -9.07
C ASN A 386 -10.79 -22.10 -9.43
N ILE A 387 -9.60 -21.53 -9.26
CA ILE A 387 -8.35 -22.24 -9.54
C ILE A 387 -8.00 -23.06 -8.31
N THR A 388 -8.43 -24.34 -8.28
CA THR A 388 -7.75 -25.34 -7.44
C THR A 388 -6.27 -25.26 -7.77
N TRP A 389 -5.43 -24.94 -6.78
CA TRP A 389 -3.99 -25.00 -6.92
C TRP A 389 -3.60 -26.44 -7.29
N LEU A 390 -3.55 -26.72 -8.58
CA LEU A 390 -2.85 -27.90 -9.08
C LEU A 390 -1.36 -27.64 -8.87
N PRO A 391 -0.58 -28.65 -8.44
CA PRO A 391 0.85 -28.51 -8.16
C PRO A 391 1.70 -28.10 -9.39
N ASP A 392 1.10 -28.00 -10.58
CA ASP A 392 1.78 -27.73 -11.85
C ASP A 392 1.69 -26.25 -12.30
N GLY A 393 2.01 -25.31 -11.41
CA GLY A 393 2.31 -23.91 -11.77
C GLY A 393 1.18 -23.08 -12.41
N PRO A 394 1.43 -21.79 -12.69
CA PRO A 394 0.42 -20.91 -13.30
C PRO A 394 0.09 -21.39 -14.72
N PRO A 395 -1.20 -21.39 -15.12
CA PRO A 395 -1.58 -21.74 -16.48
C PRO A 395 -0.91 -20.78 -17.47
N THR A 396 -0.10 -21.34 -18.36
CA THR A 396 0.66 -20.61 -19.39
C THR A 396 -0.21 -20.07 -20.53
N GLY A 397 -1.53 -20.04 -20.37
CA GLY A 397 -2.45 -19.47 -21.34
C GLY A 397 -2.62 -17.97 -21.14
N ARG A 398 -1.90 -17.16 -21.92
CA ARG A 398 -2.38 -15.81 -22.24
C ARG A 398 -3.69 -15.93 -23.04
N PRO A 399 -4.70 -15.08 -22.80
CA PRO A 399 -5.70 -14.80 -23.82
C PRO A 399 -5.08 -14.12 -25.04
#